data_AF-A0A420VPR3-F1
#
_entry.id   AF-A0A420VPR3-F1
#
_cell.length_a   1.000
_cell.length_b   1.000
_cell.length_c   1.000
_cell.angle_alpha   90.00
_cell.angle_beta   90.00
_cell.angle_gamma   90.00
#
_symmetry.space_group_name_H-M   'P 1'
#
loop_
_entity.id
_entity.type
_entity.pdbx_description
1 polymer ?
#
loop_
_entity_poly.entity_id
_entity_poly.type
_entity_poly.pdbx_seq_one_letter_code
_entity_poly.pdbx_strand_id
1 'polypeptide(L)'
;MKKKKIRCLIKYENVAIGIYNYKVFLPLKSGWSNNSLVTCTNCGELFVIDWENPETENLSIKQIAGSTLCPTCNVILSRYLATYPATIRISEDQFGSFNDEAISNQDEGSEIVEFYEIRPPQKDLK
;
A
#
# COMPACT_ATOMS: atom_id res chain seq x y z
N MET A 1 -1.21 -2.57 -14.84
CA MET A 1 -0.84 -1.59 -13.79
C MET A 1 0.37 -0.81 -14.25
N LYS A 2 0.46 0.47 -13.88
CA LYS A 2 1.65 1.30 -14.11
C LYS A 2 2.44 1.43 -12.82
N LYS A 3 3.73 1.71 -12.92
CA LYS A 3 4.61 1.94 -11.78
C LYS A 3 4.68 3.45 -11.50
N LYS A 4 4.54 3.84 -10.24
CA LYS A 4 4.60 5.24 -9.77
C LYS A 4 5.75 5.37 -8.79
N LYS A 5 6.63 6.34 -9.02
CA LYS A 5 7.74 6.67 -8.12
C LYS A 5 7.24 7.62 -7.04
N ILE A 6 7.42 7.24 -5.79
CA ILE A 6 6.94 8.00 -4.62
C ILE A 6 8.10 8.14 -3.65
N ARG A 7 8.33 9.36 -3.17
CA ARG A 7 9.26 9.59 -2.06
C ARG A 7 8.58 9.13 -0.78
N CYS A 8 9.22 8.25 -0.04
CA CYS A 8 8.75 7.73 1.24
C CYS A 8 9.85 7.80 2.31
N LEU A 9 9.44 7.73 3.57
CA LEU A 9 10.33 7.42 4.68
C LEU A 9 10.17 5.93 4.96
N ILE A 10 11.28 5.23 5.18
CA ILE A 10 11.27 3.80 5.46
C ILE A 10 11.92 3.58 6.81
N LYS A 11 11.22 2.84 7.69
CA LYS A 11 11.71 2.56 9.04
C LYS A 11 11.60 1.07 9.35
N TYR A 12 12.62 0.53 9.99
CA TYR A 12 12.60 -0.84 10.46
C TYR A 12 11.89 -0.92 11.81
N GLU A 13 10.72 -1.56 11.85
CA GLU A 13 9.88 -1.63 13.05
C GLU A 13 9.46 -3.07 13.36
N ASN A 14 9.18 -3.34 14.62
CA ASN A 14 8.68 -4.63 15.06
C ASN A 14 7.21 -4.80 14.64
N VAL A 15 6.86 -5.97 14.11
CA VAL A 15 5.49 -6.31 13.64
C VAL A 15 4.89 -7.51 14.39
N ALA A 16 5.74 -8.31 15.03
CA ALA A 16 5.37 -9.40 15.94
C ALA A 16 6.59 -9.77 16.80
N ILE A 17 6.40 -10.60 17.83
CA ILE A 17 7.49 -11.04 18.73
C ILE A 17 8.65 -11.62 17.91
N GLY A 18 9.81 -10.96 17.95
CA GLY A 18 11.02 -11.36 17.22
C GLY A 18 10.99 -11.11 15.70
N ILE A 19 9.94 -10.48 15.16
CA ILE A 19 9.78 -10.24 13.72
C ILE A 19 9.71 -8.74 13.46
N TYR A 20 10.51 -8.28 12.51
CA TYR A 20 10.60 -6.90 12.11
C TYR A 20 10.34 -6.77 10.61
N ASN A 21 9.83 -5.62 10.21
CA ASN A 21 9.59 -5.29 8.81
C ASN A 21 9.84 -3.80 8.55
N TYR A 22 9.95 -3.44 7.28
CA TYR A 22 10.08 -2.06 6.87
C TYR A 22 8.70 -1.41 6.76
N LYS A 23 8.45 -0.43 7.63
CA LYS A 23 7.30 0.45 7.59
C LYS A 23 7.55 1.57 6.59
N VAL A 24 6.67 1.68 5.60
CA VAL A 24 6.71 2.74 4.58
C VAL A 24 5.76 3.85 4.99
N PHE A 25 6.29 5.05 5.18
CA PHE A 25 5.51 6.25 5.44
C PHE A 25 5.48 7.13 4.20
N LEU A 26 4.29 7.57 3.82
CA LEU A 26 4.12 8.56 2.77
C LEU A 26 4.22 9.97 3.41
N PRO A 27 5.23 10.79 3.06
CA PRO A 27 5.38 12.11 3.63
C PRO A 27 4.17 12.98 3.26
N LEU A 28 3.49 13.50 4.28
CA LEU A 28 2.40 14.44 4.12
C LEU A 28 2.98 15.79 3.69
N LYS A 29 2.80 16.19 2.43
CA LYS A 29 2.92 17.61 2.08
C LYS A 29 1.58 18.24 2.45
N SER A 30 1.55 19.04 3.52
CA SER A 30 0.41 19.89 3.91
C SER A 30 -0.94 19.18 4.13
N GLY A 31 -0.95 18.14 4.97
CA GLY A 31 -2.16 17.73 5.69
C GLY A 31 -2.73 16.37 5.30
N TRP A 32 -2.82 16.02 4.02
CA TRP A 32 -3.38 14.74 3.56
C TRP A 32 -2.50 14.21 2.42
N SER A 33 -1.93 13.01 2.55
CA SER A 33 -1.27 12.36 1.41
C SER A 33 -2.36 11.95 0.46
N ASN A 34 -2.34 12.51 -0.75
CA ASN A 34 -3.26 12.10 -1.82
C ASN A 34 -3.03 10.66 -2.28
N ASN A 35 -2.04 9.97 -1.72
CA ASN A 35 -1.79 8.57 -1.97
C ASN A 35 -2.04 7.76 -0.69
N SER A 36 -2.59 6.56 -0.84
CA SER A 36 -2.62 5.55 0.22
C SER A 36 -1.91 4.28 -0.23
N LEU A 37 -1.30 3.58 0.73
CA LEU A 37 -0.71 2.27 0.50
C LEU A 37 -1.69 1.17 0.88
N VAL A 38 -1.70 0.12 0.06
CA VAL A 38 -2.45 -1.11 0.29
C VAL A 38 -1.53 -2.29 0.01
N THR A 39 -1.81 -3.45 0.60
CA THR A 39 -0.97 -4.65 0.44
C THR A 39 -1.78 -5.83 -0.09
N CYS A 40 -1.15 -6.67 -0.91
CA CYS A 40 -1.69 -7.98 -1.24
C CYS A 40 -1.47 -8.94 -0.08
N THR A 41 -2.53 -9.38 0.59
CA THR A 41 -2.45 -10.33 1.71
C THR A 41 -1.97 -11.72 1.28
N ASN A 42 -1.94 -12.02 -0.04
CA ASN A 42 -1.40 -13.27 -0.58
C ASN A 42 0.12 -13.27 -0.82
N CYS A 43 0.78 -12.11 -0.98
CA CYS A 43 2.23 -12.09 -1.24
C CYS A 43 3.00 -10.94 -0.59
N GLY A 44 2.32 -10.02 0.10
CA GLY A 44 2.92 -8.87 0.76
C GLY A 44 3.22 -7.67 -0.15
N GLU A 45 3.04 -7.79 -1.47
CA GLU A 45 3.29 -6.71 -2.43
C GLU A 45 2.55 -5.43 -2.03
N LEU A 46 3.25 -4.30 -2.03
CA LEU A 46 2.67 -2.99 -1.75
C LEU A 46 2.25 -2.30 -3.04
N PHE A 47 1.07 -1.68 -2.99
CA PHE A 47 0.52 -0.89 -4.07
C PHE A 47 0.18 0.50 -3.57
N VAL A 48 0.09 1.43 -4.51
CA VAL A 48 -0.42 2.76 -4.26
C VAL A 48 -1.78 2.96 -4.92
N ILE A 49 -2.66 3.66 -4.21
CA ILE A 49 -3.87 4.28 -4.76
C ILE A 49 -3.63 5.78 -4.75
N ASP A 50 -3.85 6.42 -5.90
CA ASP A 50 -3.77 7.87 -6.09
C ASP A 50 -5.18 8.46 -6.06
N TRP A 51 -5.55 9.08 -4.94
CA TRP A 51 -6.86 9.68 -4.71
C TRP A 51 -7.05 11.03 -5.42
N GLU A 52 -5.99 11.63 -5.96
CA GLU A 52 -6.10 12.79 -6.86
C GLU A 52 -6.49 12.39 -8.28
N ASN A 53 -6.38 11.10 -8.63
CA ASN A 53 -6.82 10.63 -9.94
C ASN A 53 -8.37 10.64 -10.00
N PRO A 54 -9.00 11.38 -10.92
CA PRO A 54 -10.45 11.41 -11.07
C PRO A 54 -11.08 10.03 -11.28
N GLU A 55 -10.33 9.06 -11.81
CA GLU A 55 -10.80 7.69 -11.97
C GLU A 55 -11.12 7.04 -10.61
N THR A 56 -10.43 7.41 -9.54
CA THR A 56 -10.58 6.84 -8.19
C THR A 56 -11.64 7.55 -7.33
N GLU A 57 -12.18 8.66 -7.82
CA GLU A 57 -13.08 9.52 -7.07
C GLU A 57 -14.36 8.76 -6.64
N ASN A 58 -14.72 8.86 -5.37
CA ASN A 58 -15.89 8.19 -4.77
C ASN A 58 -15.90 6.65 -4.86
N LEU A 59 -14.75 6.01 -5.14
CA LEU A 59 -14.63 4.56 -5.16
C LEU A 59 -13.98 4.03 -3.88
N SER A 60 -14.49 2.89 -3.39
CA SER A 60 -13.82 2.14 -2.34
C SER A 60 -12.58 1.42 -2.86
N ILE A 61 -11.65 1.08 -1.96
CA ILE A 61 -10.47 0.24 -2.27
C ILE A 61 -10.84 -1.04 -3.02
N LYS A 62 -11.93 -1.71 -2.63
CA LYS A 62 -12.41 -2.93 -3.31
C LYS A 62 -12.88 -2.67 -4.74
N GLN A 63 -13.56 -1.54 -4.98
CA GLN A 63 -14.00 -1.14 -6.33
C GLN A 63 -12.82 -0.76 -7.23
N ILE A 64 -11.82 -0.06 -6.66
CA ILE A 64 -10.57 0.30 -7.35
C ILE A 64 -9.78 -0.97 -7.70
N ALA A 65 -9.67 -1.92 -6.77
CA ALA A 65 -8.99 -3.18 -7.01
C ALA A 65 -9.68 -4.03 -8.09
N GLY A 66 -11.02 -4.05 -8.11
CA GLY A 66 -11.80 -4.74 -9.14
C GLY A 66 -11.35 -6.18 -9.42
N SER A 67 -11.41 -6.58 -10.69
CA SER A 67 -10.88 -7.87 -11.18
C SER A 67 -9.38 -7.84 -11.49
N THR A 68 -8.65 -6.84 -10.97
CA THR A 68 -7.21 -6.68 -11.23
C THR A 68 -6.44 -7.82 -10.58
N LEU A 69 -5.51 -8.41 -11.32
CA LEU A 69 -4.62 -9.47 -10.83
C LEU A 69 -3.37 -8.86 -10.21
N CYS A 70 -2.93 -9.38 -9.06
CA CYS A 70 -1.63 -9.06 -8.47
C CYS A 70 -0.52 -9.39 -9.48
N PRO A 71 0.42 -8.48 -9.81
CA PRO A 71 1.46 -8.76 -10.79
C PRO A 71 2.50 -9.76 -10.25
N THR A 72 2.58 -9.92 -8.93
CA THR A 72 3.56 -10.77 -8.25
C THR A 72 3.06 -12.20 -8.06
N CYS A 73 1.79 -12.39 -7.66
CA CYS A 73 1.23 -13.73 -7.36
C CYS A 73 -0.02 -14.10 -8.15
N ASN A 74 -0.46 -13.25 -9.09
CA ASN A 74 -1.55 -13.52 -10.03
C ASN A 74 -2.94 -13.81 -9.41
N VAL A 75 -3.18 -13.42 -8.16
CA VAL A 75 -4.51 -13.52 -7.53
C VAL A 75 -5.36 -12.27 -7.78
N ILE A 76 -6.68 -12.41 -7.73
CA ILE A 76 -7.62 -11.27 -7.87
C ILE A 76 -7.54 -10.38 -6.63
N LEU A 77 -7.08 -9.14 -6.80
CA LEU A 77 -6.79 -8.21 -5.72
C LEU A 77 -8.03 -7.85 -4.89
N SER A 78 -9.23 -7.74 -5.46
CA SER A 78 -10.43 -7.42 -4.68
C SER A 78 -10.74 -8.40 -3.53
N ARG A 79 -10.16 -9.61 -3.56
CA ARG A 79 -10.27 -10.62 -2.48
C ARG A 79 -9.09 -10.63 -1.50
N TYR A 80 -7.94 -10.10 -1.92
CA TYR A 80 -6.66 -10.21 -1.20
C TYR A 80 -6.00 -8.86 -0.97
N LEU A 81 -6.76 -7.77 -0.91
CA LEU A 81 -6.22 -6.42 -0.69
C LEU A 81 -6.65 -5.89 0.67
N ALA A 82 -5.68 -5.40 1.44
CA ALA A 82 -5.89 -4.77 2.74
C ALA A 82 -5.19 -3.41 2.82
N THR A 83 -5.63 -2.55 3.73
CA THR A 83 -4.96 -1.28 4.00
C THR A 83 -3.61 -1.51 4.66
N TYR A 84 -2.60 -0.79 4.18
CA TYR A 84 -1.28 -0.73 4.81
C TYR A 84 -1.17 0.60 5.57
N PRO A 85 -0.55 0.67 6.76
CA PRO A 85 0.20 -0.37 7.48
C PRO A 85 -0.61 -1.31 8.38
N ALA A 86 -1.95 -1.24 8.36
CA ALA A 86 -2.81 -1.99 9.28
C ALA A 86 -2.74 -3.52 9.13
N THR A 87 -2.33 -4.02 7.96
CA THR A 87 -2.14 -5.46 7.72
C THR A 87 -0.82 -5.67 6.98
N ILE A 88 0.00 -6.60 7.48
CA ILE A 88 1.29 -6.96 6.87
C ILE A 88 1.38 -8.47 6.87
N ARG A 89 1.63 -9.05 5.69
CA ARG A 89 1.93 -10.48 5.59
C ARG A 89 3.34 -10.73 6.13
N ILE A 90 3.44 -11.59 7.15
CA ILE A 90 4.71 -12.03 7.74
C ILE A 90 5.15 -13.35 7.10
N SER A 91 4.21 -14.29 6.95
CA SER A 91 4.42 -15.60 6.32
C SER A 91 3.12 -16.07 5.66
N GLU A 92 3.04 -17.33 5.21
CA GLU A 92 1.90 -17.84 4.44
C GLU A 92 0.55 -17.67 5.15
N ASP A 93 0.54 -17.88 6.46
CA ASP A 93 -0.66 -17.84 7.30
C ASP A 93 -0.55 -16.84 8.47
N GLN A 94 0.49 -16.01 8.48
CA GLN A 94 0.74 -15.09 9.58
C GLN A 94 0.68 -13.64 9.10
N PHE A 95 -0.13 -12.85 9.81
CA PHE A 95 -0.23 -11.40 9.63
C PHE A 95 0.18 -10.68 10.91
N GLY A 96 0.76 -9.50 10.74
CA GLY A 96 1.04 -8.57 11.82
C GLY A 96 0.57 -7.16 11.48
N SER A 97 0.79 -6.27 12.43
CA SER A 97 0.56 -4.82 12.31
C SER A 97 1.70 -4.10 13.01
N PHE A 98 2.05 -2.91 12.52
CA PHE A 98 2.99 -2.07 13.26
C PHE A 98 2.31 -1.47 14.49
N ASN A 99 3.07 -1.27 15.57
CA ASN A 99 2.56 -0.57 16.75
C ASN A 99 2.25 0.90 16.43
N ASP A 100 1.19 1.44 17.02
CA ASP A 100 0.73 2.84 16.84
C ASP A 100 1.56 3.86 17.65
N GLU A 101 2.82 3.55 17.95
CA GLU A 101 3.66 4.49 18.71
C GLU A 101 3.91 5.78 17.91
N ALA A 102 3.93 6.91 18.65
CA ALA A 102 4.13 8.23 18.07
C ALA A 102 5.45 8.27 17.28
N ILE A 103 5.34 8.58 15.98
CA ILE A 103 6.46 8.58 15.05
C ILE A 103 7.35 9.79 15.36
N SER A 104 8.59 9.54 15.75
CA SER A 104 9.65 10.55 15.75
C SER A 104 10.40 10.50 14.42
N ASN A 105 10.26 11.55 13.60
CA ASN A 105 10.96 11.67 12.30
C ASN A 105 12.40 12.20 12.46
N GLN A 106 12.99 12.13 13.67
CA GLN A 106 14.24 12.84 13.97
C GLN A 106 15.48 12.27 13.25
N ASP A 107 15.43 11.01 12.78
CA ASP A 107 16.56 10.32 12.15
C ASP A 107 16.25 9.74 10.75
N GLU A 108 15.17 10.17 10.09
CA GLU A 108 14.67 9.47 8.90
C GLU A 108 15.25 10.01 7.58
N GLY A 109 15.96 9.14 6.86
CA GLY A 109 16.27 9.34 5.44
C GLY A 109 15.00 9.19 4.59
N SER A 110 14.87 10.02 3.55
CA SER A 110 13.82 9.85 2.53
C SER A 110 14.39 9.19 1.28
N GLU A 111 13.66 8.22 0.75
CA GLU A 111 14.03 7.46 -0.43
C GLU A 111 12.92 7.50 -1.47
N ILE A 112 13.25 7.32 -2.74
CA ILE A 112 12.27 7.22 -3.82
C ILE A 112 12.08 5.74 -4.14
N VAL A 113 10.89 5.23 -3.86
CA VAL A 113 10.50 3.84 -4.13
C VAL A 113 9.48 3.79 -5.26
N GLU A 114 9.48 2.69 -6.01
CA GLU A 114 8.56 2.45 -7.10
C GLU A 114 7.46 1.47 -6.66
N PHE A 115 6.21 1.91 -6.74
CA PHE A 115 5.03 1.11 -6.40
C PHE A 115 4.18 0.84 -7.64
N TYR A 116 3.51 -0.31 -7.70
CA TYR A 116 2.43 -0.51 -8.65
C TYR A 116 1.23 0.34 -8.24
N GLU A 117 0.71 1.13 -9.18
CA GLU A 117 -0.53 1.88 -9.00
C GLU A 117 -1.72 1.01 -9.38
N ILE A 118 -2.66 0.85 -8.45
CA ILE A 118 -3.96 0.22 -8.72
C ILE A 118 -4.91 1.33 -9.18
N ARG A 119 -5.55 1.09 -10.31
CA ARG A 119 -6.59 1.94 -10.87
C ARG A 119 -7.85 1.10 -11.10
N PRO A 120 -9.04 1.72 -11.09
CA PRO A 120 -10.26 1.02 -11.43
C PRO A 120 -10.16 0.40 -12.82
N PRO A 121 -10.82 -0.75 -13.05
CA PRO A 121 -10.94 -1.28 -14.40
C PRO A 121 -11.63 -0.24 -15.28
N GLN A 122 -10.99 0.13 -16.39
CA GLN A 122 -11.62 1.01 -17.37
C GLN A 122 -12.91 0.33 -17.82
N LYS A 123 -14.05 0.99 -17.59
CA LYS A 123 -15.28 0.58 -18.28
C LYS A 123 -14.99 0.82 -19.73
N ASP A 124 -14.98 -0.23 -20.54
CA ASP A 124 -14.98 -0.09 -21.99
C ASP A 124 -16.08 0.94 -22.33
N LEU A 125 -15.67 2.09 -22.86
CA LEU A 125 -16.57 3.01 -23.54
C LEU A 125 -17.08 2.23 -24.76
N LYS A 126 -18.19 1.51 -24.58
CA LYS A 126 -18.98 0.96 -25.67
C LYS A 126 -19.95 2.01 -26.18
#